data_AF-A0A9X3EAJ5-F1
#
_entry.id   AF-A0A9X3EAJ5-F1
#
_cell.length_a   1.000
_cell.length_b   1.000
_cell.length_c   1.000
_cell.angle_alpha   90.00
_cell.angle_beta   90.00
_cell.angle_gamma   90.00
#
_symmetry.space_group_name_H-M   'P 1'
#
loop_
_entity.id
_entity.type
_entity.pdbx_description
1 polymer ?
#
loop_
_entity_poly.entity_id
_entity_poly.type
_entity_poly.pdbx_seq_one_letter_code
_entity_poly.pdbx_strand_id
1 'polypeptide(L)'
;DVLGFNQLNTIIMQFNEFPDIVFEATGIYSRRLKSFLDWHNYPYTYLNPLAAKKQLDQLRPNENDLNDAKNLAETQFILARAKSYVQNPIYIEL
;
A
#
# COMPACT_ATOMS: atom_id res chain seq x y z
N ASP A 1 11.09 8.31 -6.66
CA ASP A 1 12.37 7.92 -7.27
C ASP A 1 12.03 7.05 -8.47
N VAL A 2 12.57 7.36 -9.65
CA VAL A 2 12.25 6.62 -10.88
C VAL A 2 12.88 5.23 -10.84
N LEU A 3 14.07 5.08 -10.24
CA LEU A 3 14.76 3.79 -10.16
C LEU A 3 14.01 2.81 -9.26
N GLY A 4 13.63 3.25 -8.05
CA GLY A 4 12.85 2.42 -7.14
C GLY A 4 11.50 1.98 -7.70
N PHE A 5 10.77 2.85 -8.42
CA PHE A 5 9.49 2.46 -9.03
C PHE A 5 9.65 1.52 -10.23
N ASN A 6 10.72 1.65 -11.02
CA ASN A 6 11.01 0.69 -12.10
C ASN A 6 11.34 -0.70 -11.55
N GLN A 7 12.07 -0.77 -10.42
CA GLN A 7 12.33 -2.02 -9.72
C GLN A 7 11.03 -2.62 -9.18
N LEU A 8 10.18 -1.81 -8.54
CA LEU A 8 8.87 -2.25 -8.06
C LEU A 8 7.99 -2.77 -9.20
N ASN A 9 7.97 -2.08 -10.34
CA ASN A 9 7.22 -2.52 -11.51
C ASN A 9 7.71 -3.89 -12.01
N THR A 10 9.02 -4.06 -12.12
CA THR A 10 9.64 -5.33 -12.53
C THR A 10 9.24 -6.46 -11.59
N ILE A 11 9.24 -6.22 -10.27
CA ILE A 11 8.84 -7.22 -9.27
C ILE A 11 7.36 -7.58 -9.41
N ILE A 12 6.46 -6.60 -9.52
CA ILE A 12 5.02 -6.84 -9.67
C ILE A 12 4.73 -7.66 -10.92
N MET A 13 5.42 -7.37 -12.03
CA MET A 13 5.23 -8.08 -13.31
C MET A 13 5.80 -9.51 -13.33
N GLN A 14 6.56 -9.94 -12.34
CA GLN A 14 7.05 -11.32 -12.24
C GLN A 14 5.96 -12.30 -11.79
N PHE A 15 4.86 -11.82 -11.22
CA PHE A 15 3.76 -12.66 -10.76
C PHE A 15 2.76 -12.95 -11.88
N ASN A 16 2.22 -14.17 -11.93
CA ASN A 16 1.16 -14.56 -12.87
C ASN A 16 -0.16 -13.81 -12.63
N GLU A 17 -0.40 -13.39 -11.40
CA GLU A 17 -1.55 -12.59 -10.97
C GLU A 17 -1.05 -11.39 -10.16
N PHE A 18 -1.85 -10.31 -10.11
CA PHE A 18 -1.45 -9.14 -9.35
C PHE A 18 -1.30 -9.47 -7.86
N PRO A 19 -0.13 -9.17 -7.24
CA PRO A 19 0.06 -9.43 -5.84
C PRO A 19 -0.83 -8.50 -4.98
N ASP A 20 -1.06 -8.91 -3.74
CA ASP A 20 -1.68 -8.05 -2.75
C ASP A 20 -0.71 -6.96 -2.29
N ILE A 21 -0.92 -5.73 -2.78
CA ILE A 21 -0.16 -4.55 -2.37
C ILE A 21 -0.91 -3.82 -1.25
N VAL A 22 -0.30 -3.66 -0.09
CA VAL A 22 -0.90 -3.00 1.08
C VAL A 22 0.08 -2.01 1.69
N PHE A 23 -0.38 -0.79 1.97
CA PHE A 23 0.45 0.25 2.60
C PHE A 23 -0.40 1.28 3.37
N GLU A 24 0.25 1.98 4.32
CA GLU A 24 -0.38 3.03 5.11
C GLU A 24 -0.33 4.40 4.42
N ALA A 25 -1.33 5.24 4.72
CA ALA A 25 -1.42 6.63 4.25
C ALA A 25 -0.52 7.60 5.02
N THR A 26 0.77 7.27 5.20
CA THR A 26 1.73 8.13 5.89
C THR A 26 2.33 9.14 4.90
N GLY A 27 1.84 10.39 4.95
CA GLY A 27 2.50 11.56 4.36
C GLY A 27 2.87 11.50 2.86
N ILE A 28 4.01 12.11 2.52
CA ILE A 28 4.46 12.39 1.14
C ILE A 28 4.81 11.10 0.37
N TYR A 29 5.39 10.10 1.05
CA TYR A 29 5.89 8.89 0.40
C TYR A 29 4.75 7.98 -0.08
N SER A 30 3.73 7.78 0.74
CA SER A 30 2.56 6.96 0.39
C SER A 30 1.76 7.56 -0.78
N ARG A 31 1.76 8.89 -0.95
CA ARG A 31 1.10 9.58 -2.08
C ARG A 31 1.76 9.26 -3.43
N ARG A 32 3.09 9.23 -3.48
CA ARG A 32 3.83 8.92 -4.71
C ARG A 32 3.65 7.45 -5.11
N LEU A 33 3.66 6.55 -4.12
CA LEU A 33 3.37 5.13 -4.34
C LEU A 33 1.94 4.92 -4.85
N LYS A 34 0.95 5.55 -4.21
CA LYS A 34 -0.45 5.50 -4.67
C LYS A 34 -0.57 5.96 -6.13
N SER A 35 0.01 7.12 -6.46
CA SER A 35 -0.06 7.67 -7.83
C SER A 35 0.57 6.74 -8.87
N PHE A 36 1.68 6.09 -8.52
CA PHE A 36 2.32 5.08 -9.37
C PHE A 36 1.40 3.88 -9.60
N LEU A 37 0.80 3.34 -8.54
CA LEU A 37 -0.11 2.19 -8.62
C LEU A 37 -1.39 2.52 -9.39
N ASP A 38 -1.96 3.72 -9.19
CA ASP A 38 -3.10 4.24 -9.96
C ASP A 38 -2.76 4.32 -11.46
N TRP A 39 -1.60 4.88 -11.81
CA TRP A 39 -1.18 5.06 -13.21
C TRP A 39 -1.00 3.73 -13.94
N HIS A 40 -0.52 2.71 -13.23
CA HIS A 40 -0.38 1.34 -13.76
C HIS A 40 -1.65 0.49 -13.60
N ASN A 41 -2.71 1.02 -12.99
CA ASN A 41 -3.94 0.30 -12.69
C ASN A 41 -3.72 -0.97 -11.84
N TYR A 42 -2.74 -0.94 -10.93
CA TYR A 42 -2.45 -2.03 -10.00
C TYR A 42 -3.39 -1.98 -8.79
N PRO A 43 -4.05 -3.10 -8.43
CA PRO A 43 -4.97 -3.12 -7.29
C PRO A 43 -4.19 -3.11 -5.97
N TYR A 44 -4.51 -2.16 -5.09
CA TYR A 44 -3.86 -2.02 -3.79
C TYR A 44 -4.87 -1.76 -2.66
N THR A 45 -4.42 -1.95 -1.42
CA THR A 45 -5.16 -1.56 -0.22
C THR A 45 -4.41 -0.42 0.47
N TYR A 46 -5.10 0.70 0.65
CA TYR A 46 -4.59 1.92 1.26
C TYR A 46 -5.27 2.15 2.60
N LEU A 47 -4.49 1.99 3.68
CA LEU A 47 -5.02 2.03 5.03
C LEU A 47 -4.76 3.37 5.70
N ASN A 48 -5.75 3.83 6.47
CA ASN A 48 -5.53 4.90 7.43
C ASN A 48 -4.51 4.41 8.48
N PRO A 49 -3.42 5.17 8.76
CA PRO A 49 -2.42 4.81 9.76
C PRO A 49 -3.02 4.50 11.14
N LEU A 50 -4.09 5.19 11.55
CA LEU A 50 -4.79 4.90 12.81
C LEU A 50 -5.48 3.53 12.78
N ALA A 51 -6.08 3.18 11.64
CA ALA A 51 -6.73 1.88 11.47
C ALA A 51 -5.71 0.75 11.41
N ALA A 52 -4.60 0.97 10.71
CA ALA A 52 -3.50 0.01 10.62
C ALA A 52 -2.86 -0.23 11.99
N LYS A 53 -2.53 0.84 12.73
CA LYS A 53 -2.01 0.75 14.11
C LYS A 53 -2.97 -0.01 15.03
N LYS A 54 -4.27 0.29 15.00
CA LYS A 54 -5.27 -0.41 15.82
C LYS A 54 -5.37 -1.91 15.48
N GLN A 55 -5.25 -2.27 14.20
CA GLN A 55 -5.23 -3.68 13.77
C GLN A 55 -3.95 -4.41 14.20
N LEU A 56 -2.84 -3.67 14.35
CA LEU A 56 -1.51 -4.21 14.67
C LEU A 56 -1.12 -4.00 16.14
N ASP A 57 -1.99 -3.43 16.99
CA ASP A 57 -1.67 -3.03 18.37
C ASP A 57 -1.17 -4.17 19.26
N GLN A 58 -1.54 -5.43 18.96
CA GLN A 58 -1.11 -6.61 19.71
C GLN A 58 0.27 -7.17 19.27
N LEU A 59 0.89 -6.60 18.22
CA LEU A 59 2.08 -7.15 17.56
C LEU A 59 3.36 -6.31 17.76
N ARG A 60 3.37 -5.33 18.68
CA ARG A 60 4.44 -4.32 18.76
C ARG A 60 5.31 -4.38 20.03
N PRO A 61 6.35 -5.22 20.08
CA PRO A 61 7.43 -5.08 21.07
C PRO A 61 8.42 -3.96 20.72
N ASN A 62 8.68 -3.69 19.42
CA ASN A 62 9.65 -2.71 18.93
C ASN A 62 9.13 -2.00 17.66
N GLU A 63 8.97 -0.67 17.68
CA GLU A 63 8.60 0.14 16.52
C GLU A 63 9.80 0.27 15.56
N ASN A 64 9.72 -0.35 14.39
CA ASN A 64 10.64 -0.10 13.27
C ASN A 64 9.87 -0.28 11.95
N ASP A 65 10.04 0.65 11.01
CA ASP A 65 9.28 0.74 9.76
C ASP A 65 9.27 -0.57 8.95
N LEU A 66 10.37 -1.33 8.99
CA LEU A 66 10.50 -2.60 8.29
C LEU A 66 9.61 -3.70 8.89
N ASN A 67 9.51 -3.77 10.22
CA ASN A 67 8.63 -4.72 10.89
C ASN A 67 7.17 -4.33 10.68
N ASP A 68 6.86 -3.03 10.68
CA ASP A 68 5.50 -2.54 10.42
C ASP A 68 5.04 -2.91 9.00
N ALA A 69 5.88 -2.69 7.98
CA ALA A 69 5.58 -3.08 6.61
C ALA A 69 5.39 -4.60 6.46
N LYS A 70 6.26 -5.40 7.10
CA LYS A 70 6.17 -6.86 7.09
C LYS A 70 4.89 -7.37 7.77
N ASN A 71 4.62 -6.92 8.99
CA ASN A 71 3.42 -7.30 9.74
C ASN A 71 2.14 -6.88 9.00
N LEU A 72 2.16 -5.72 8.34
CA LEU A 72 1.05 -5.26 7.52
C LEU A 72 0.76 -6.21 6.34
N ALA A 73 1.81 -6.68 5.67
CA ALA A 73 1.71 -7.65 4.58
C ALA A 73 1.24 -9.03 5.09
N GLU A 74 1.81 -9.54 6.18
CA GLU A 74 1.42 -10.83 6.77
C GLU A 74 -0.05 -10.84 7.21
N THR A 75 -0.51 -9.76 7.84
CA THR A 75 -1.91 -9.65 8.26
C THR A 75 -2.89 -9.51 7.11
N GLN A 76 -2.43 -9.16 5.89
CA GLN A 76 -3.31 -9.12 4.71
C GLN A 76 -3.86 -10.51 4.38
N PHE A 77 -3.06 -11.57 4.55
CA PHE A 77 -3.50 -12.95 4.32
C PHE A 77 -4.59 -13.40 5.32
N ILE A 78 -4.65 -12.77 6.49
CA ILE A 78 -5.61 -13.11 7.55
C ILE A 78 -6.86 -12.23 7.46
N LEU A 79 -6.67 -10.92 7.27
CA LEU A 79 -7.73 -9.93 7.31
C LEU A 79 -8.42 -9.71 5.97
N ALA A 80 -7.83 -10.18 4.87
CA ALA A 80 -8.36 -10.11 3.50
C ALA A 80 -8.94 -8.72 3.18
N ARG A 81 -8.17 -7.67 3.46
CA ARG A 81 -8.66 -6.29 3.39
C ARG A 81 -9.06 -5.95 1.96
N ALA A 82 -10.22 -5.30 1.83
CA ALA A 82 -10.73 -4.85 0.55
C ALA A 82 -9.74 -3.91 -0.16
N LYS A 83 -9.64 -4.06 -1.49
CA LYS A 83 -8.87 -3.15 -2.34
C LYS A 83 -9.48 -1.75 -2.26
N SER A 84 -8.62 -0.74 -2.21
CA SER A 84 -9.04 0.65 -2.28
C SER A 84 -9.57 0.97 -3.66
N TYR A 85 -10.72 1.62 -3.70
CA TYR A 85 -11.29 2.14 -4.95
C TYR A 85 -10.36 3.21 -5.53
N VAL A 86 -9.97 3.05 -6.80
CA VAL A 86 -9.36 4.13 -7.58
C VAL A 86 -10.49 5.10 -7.91
N GLN A 87 -10.62 6.16 -7.11
CA GLN A 87 -11.55 7.23 -7.43
C GLN A 87 -11.00 7.95 -8.67
N ASN A 88 -11.72 7.89 -9.79
CA ASN A 88 -11.42 8.73 -10.95
C ASN A 88 -11.30 10.18 -10.46
N PRO A 89 -10.27 10.93 -10.87
CA PRO A 89 -10.12 12.31 -10.44
C PRO A 89 -11.34 13.09 -10.91
N ILE A 90 -12.26 13.40 -9.99
CA ILE A 90 -13.27 14.43 -10.21
C ILE A 90 -12.48 15.72 -10.17
N TYR A 91 -12.07 16.22 -11.33
CA TYR A 91 -11.58 17.58 -11.47
C TYR A 91 -12.74 18.50 -11.03
N ILE A 92 -12.64 19.04 -9.82
CA ILE A 92 -13.35 20.26 -9.47
C ILE A 92 -12.37 21.37 -9.83
N GLU A 93 -12.52 21.93 -11.02
CA GLU A 93 -11.97 23.25 -11.32
C GLU A 93 -12.57 24.23 -10.28
N LEU A 94 -11.69 24.87 -9.50
CA LEU A 94 -12.01 26.04 -8.68
C LEU A 94 -11.32 27.25 -9.29
#